data_AF-X1SLE9-F1
#
_entry.id   AF-X1SLE9-F1
#
_cell.length_a   1.000
_cell.length_b   1.000
_cell.length_c   1.000
_cell.angle_alpha   90.00
_cell.angle_beta   90.00
_cell.angle_gamma   90.00
#
_symmetry.space_group_name_H-M   'P 1'
#
loop_
_entity.id
_entity.type
_entity.pdbx_description
1 polymer ?
#
loop_
_entity_poly.entity_id
_entity_poly.type
_entity_poly.pdbx_seq_one_letter_code
_entity_poly.pdbx_strand_id
1 'polypeptide(L)'
;GNLSGYRIVSINFYPYQYIPKEGRVNRIKELTFRINYKIGGKRARIKRISKTARYTLEKLIHSICESSETMYDPFYGLDSDSTIDYIIITSSTFSPYFQLLCDWKTQKGINARIVTTDSIYSYCPGADNQEKIRNFIKDAHTNWGTTWVLLGGDTDIIPSRVAYAMACEANMSYDDDSLHADLYYSDLDGDWNYNGTGPYGEIADSVDLYPDVFVGRAP
;
A
#
# COMPACT_ATOMS: atom_id res chain seq x y z
N GLY A 1 11.37 2.43 -2.79
CA GLY A 1 10.08 2.32 -2.11
C GLY A 1 10.07 1.16 -1.13
N ASN A 2 9.07 1.24 -0.27
CA ASN A 2 8.55 0.34 0.74
C ASN A 2 7.51 -0.69 0.25
N LEU A 3 7.81 -1.98 -0.01
CA LEU A 3 6.73 -2.95 -0.26
C LEU A 3 6.62 -3.94 0.90
N SER A 4 5.76 -3.67 1.87
CA SER A 4 5.47 -4.56 3.00
C SER A 4 6.72 -4.98 3.79
N GLY A 5 7.73 -4.12 3.85
CA GLY A 5 9.05 -4.33 4.44
C GLY A 5 10.18 -4.57 3.41
N TYR A 6 9.87 -5.01 2.20
CA TYR A 6 10.85 -5.22 1.14
C TYR A 6 11.28 -3.88 0.53
N ARG A 7 12.59 -3.67 0.41
CA ARG A 7 13.14 -2.46 -0.20
C ARG A 7 13.32 -2.65 -1.70
N ILE A 8 12.54 -1.91 -2.47
CA ILE A 8 12.52 -2.01 -3.94
C ILE A 8 13.01 -0.71 -4.57
N VAL A 9 13.72 -0.83 -5.69
CA VAL A 9 14.16 0.29 -6.53
C VAL A 9 13.65 0.05 -7.94
N SER A 10 12.93 1.03 -8.50
CA SER A 10 12.50 1.02 -9.89
C SER A 10 13.45 1.84 -10.75
N ILE A 11 13.81 1.27 -11.90
CA ILE A 11 14.69 1.91 -12.89
C ILE A 11 13.87 2.12 -14.17
N ASN A 12 13.57 3.37 -14.48
CA ASN A 12 12.90 3.73 -15.72
C ASN A 12 13.95 4.04 -16.79
N PHE A 13 13.90 3.31 -17.90
CA PHE A 13 14.81 3.49 -19.02
C PHE A 13 14.04 3.86 -20.29
N TYR A 14 14.39 5.01 -20.86
CA TYR A 14 13.82 5.52 -22.11
C TYR A 14 14.88 5.41 -23.22
N PRO A 15 14.89 4.33 -24.03
CA PRO A 15 15.96 4.06 -25.00
C PRO A 15 16.00 5.01 -26.19
N TYR A 16 14.98 5.85 -26.35
CA TYR A 16 14.84 6.77 -27.48
C TYR A 16 14.79 8.20 -26.98
N GLN A 17 15.63 9.05 -27.57
CA GLN A 17 15.63 10.48 -27.32
C GLN A 17 15.40 11.21 -28.64
N TYR A 18 14.28 11.92 -28.74
CA TYR A 18 13.99 12.76 -29.90
C TYR A 18 14.54 14.18 -29.70
N ILE A 19 15.20 14.72 -30.73
CA ILE A 19 15.72 16.09 -30.78
C ILE A 19 14.90 16.86 -31.83
N PRO A 20 13.85 17.61 -31.42
CA PRO A 20 12.90 18.22 -32.35
C PRO A 20 13.56 19.20 -33.33
N LYS A 21 14.49 20.02 -32.84
CA LYS A 21 15.20 21.04 -33.66
C LYS A 21 15.96 20.43 -34.84
N GLU A 22 16.42 19.20 -34.72
CA GLU A 22 17.18 18.50 -35.76
C GLU A 22 16.35 17.47 -36.53
N GLY A 23 15.12 17.17 -36.08
CA GLY A 23 14.32 16.08 -36.63
C GLY A 23 14.96 14.70 -36.47
N ARG A 24 15.78 14.48 -35.44
CA ARG A 24 16.56 13.26 -35.23
C ARG A 24 16.13 12.50 -33.97
N VAL A 25 16.23 11.17 -34.02
CA VAL A 25 16.04 10.27 -32.87
C VAL A 25 17.35 9.55 -32.58
N ASN A 26 17.83 9.66 -31.35
CA ASN A 26 18.95 8.86 -30.84
C ASN A 26 18.41 7.59 -30.19
N ARG A 27 19.01 6.45 -30.52
CA ARG A 27 18.70 5.15 -29.91
C ARG A 27 19.88 4.66 -29.07
N ILE A 28 19.63 4.41 -27.80
CA ILE A 28 20.57 3.74 -26.89
C ILE A 28 20.43 2.23 -27.12
N LYS A 29 21.53 1.55 -27.48
CA LYS A 29 21.54 0.12 -27.80
C LYS A 29 21.86 -0.77 -26.61
N GLU A 30 22.71 -0.28 -25.70
CA GLU A 30 23.18 -1.02 -24.54
C GLU A 30 23.37 -0.04 -23.38
N LEU A 31 22.99 -0.47 -22.18
CA LEU A 31 23.13 0.28 -20.95
C LEU A 31 23.37 -0.68 -19.79
N THR A 32 24.35 -0.37 -18.96
CA THR A 32 24.69 -1.16 -17.77
C THR A 32 24.44 -0.33 -16.52
N PHE A 33 23.59 -0.83 -15.63
CA PHE A 33 23.34 -0.21 -14.34
C PHE A 33 24.18 -0.88 -13.24
N ARG A 34 24.68 -0.08 -12.30
CA ARG A 34 25.27 -0.57 -11.04
C ARG A 34 24.59 0.12 -9.88
N ILE A 35 23.90 -0.66 -9.05
CA ILE A 35 23.25 -0.18 -7.83
C ILE A 35 24.25 -0.32 -6.68
N ASN A 36 24.69 0.82 -6.14
CA ASN A 36 25.49 0.84 -4.92
C ASN A 36 24.58 1.26 -3.76
N TYR A 37 24.49 0.45 -2.71
CA TYR A 37 23.66 0.74 -1.55
C TYR A 37 24.44 0.55 -0.24
N LYS A 38 23.95 1.20 0.82
CA LYS A 38 24.47 1.05 2.19
C LYS A 38 23.40 0.45 3.07
N ILE A 39 23.79 -0.44 3.98
CA ILE A 39 22.89 -0.97 5.00
C ILE A 39 22.57 0.19 5.97
N GLY A 40 21.29 0.52 6.11
CA GLY A 40 20.84 1.56 7.04
C GLY A 40 20.80 1.07 8.49
N GLY A 41 21.08 1.96 9.45
CA GLY A 41 21.14 1.62 10.89
C GLY A 41 19.79 1.55 11.62
N LYS A 42 18.67 1.90 10.96
CA LYS A 42 17.34 1.76 11.56
C LYS A 42 16.96 0.27 11.56
N ARG A 43 16.86 -0.34 12.74
CA ARG A 43 16.25 -1.67 12.90
C ARG A 43 14.79 -1.58 12.46
N ALA A 44 14.40 -2.41 11.51
CA ALA A 44 12.98 -2.61 11.21
C ALA A 44 12.27 -3.08 12.48
N ARG A 45 11.09 -2.55 12.77
CA ARG A 45 10.23 -3.14 13.80
C ARG A 45 9.91 -4.57 13.36
N ILE A 46 10.02 -5.52 14.28
CA ILE A 46 9.69 -6.90 13.98
C ILE A 46 8.20 -6.95 13.68
N LYS A 47 7.85 -7.31 12.45
CA LYS A 47 6.46 -7.49 12.01
C LYS A 47 6.10 -8.96 12.14
N ARG A 48 4.89 -9.24 12.62
CA ARG A 48 4.32 -10.60 12.58
C ARG A 48 3.85 -10.88 11.15
N ILE A 49 3.96 -12.13 10.72
CA ILE A 49 3.38 -12.57 9.45
C ILE A 49 3.00 -14.05 9.52
N SER A 50 1.95 -14.45 8.81
CA SER A 50 1.64 -15.87 8.63
C SER A 50 2.48 -16.47 7.51
N LYS A 51 2.68 -17.80 7.54
CA LYS A 51 3.38 -18.51 6.46
C LYS A 51 2.73 -18.29 5.10
N THR A 52 1.40 -18.24 5.06
CA THR A 52 0.63 -18.05 3.83
C THR A 52 0.81 -16.64 3.26
N ALA A 53 0.73 -15.61 4.10
CA ALA A 53 0.97 -14.22 3.71
C ALA A 53 2.41 -14.03 3.22
N ARG A 54 3.37 -14.57 3.97
CA ARG A 54 4.79 -14.51 3.63
C ARG A 54 5.08 -15.16 2.28
N TYR A 55 4.59 -16.37 2.06
CA TYR A 55 4.74 -17.08 0.78
C TYR A 55 4.14 -16.30 -0.39
N THR A 56 3.01 -15.63 -0.17
CA THR A 56 2.36 -14.80 -1.20
C THR A 56 3.20 -13.57 -1.54
N LEU A 57 3.71 -12.87 -0.51
CA LEU A 57 4.59 -11.71 -0.70
C LEU A 57 5.89 -12.10 -1.38
N GLU A 58 6.56 -13.17 -0.94
CA GLU A 58 7.79 -13.66 -1.56
C GLU A 58 7.57 -13.95 -3.06
N LYS A 59 6.46 -14.62 -3.42
CA LYS A 59 6.09 -14.85 -4.83
C LYS A 59 5.88 -13.57 -5.61
N LEU A 60 5.15 -12.59 -5.05
CA LEU A 60 4.93 -11.32 -5.70
C LEU A 60 6.26 -10.62 -5.96
N ILE A 61 7.10 -10.54 -4.94
CA ILE A 61 8.41 -9.90 -5.02
C ILE A 61 9.28 -10.56 -6.09
N HIS A 62 9.34 -11.90 -6.14
CA HIS A 62 10.06 -12.60 -7.20
C HIS A 62 9.48 -12.39 -8.60
N SER A 63 8.20 -12.04 -8.72
CA SER A 63 7.57 -11.75 -10.02
C SER A 63 7.86 -10.34 -10.55
N ILE A 64 8.15 -9.38 -9.67
CA ILE A 64 8.34 -7.97 -10.03
C ILE A 64 9.80 -7.50 -9.91
N CYS A 65 10.61 -8.20 -9.11
CA CYS A 65 12.02 -7.85 -8.87
C CYS A 65 12.93 -8.90 -9.50
N GLU A 66 13.90 -8.42 -10.28
CA GLU A 66 15.05 -9.21 -10.68
C GLU A 66 15.97 -9.38 -9.46
N SER A 67 15.88 -10.51 -8.75
CA SER A 67 16.59 -10.72 -7.50
C SER A 67 17.78 -11.67 -7.62
N SER A 68 18.90 -11.29 -7.01
CA SER A 68 20.01 -12.20 -6.71
C SER A 68 19.60 -13.31 -5.72
N GLU A 69 20.38 -14.39 -5.67
CA GLU A 69 20.14 -15.64 -4.92
C GLU A 69 19.79 -15.51 -3.42
N THR A 70 20.03 -14.36 -2.79
CA THR A 70 19.64 -14.10 -1.39
C THR A 70 18.83 -12.82 -1.27
N MET A 71 17.51 -12.98 -1.13
CA MET A 71 16.62 -11.86 -0.80
C MET A 71 16.69 -11.51 0.68
N TYR A 72 16.70 -10.22 0.97
CA TYR A 72 16.47 -9.69 2.31
C TYR A 72 15.07 -10.07 2.79
N ASP A 73 14.98 -10.67 3.98
CA ASP A 73 13.72 -10.98 4.65
C ASP A 73 13.38 -9.92 5.71
N PRO A 74 12.31 -9.12 5.53
CA PRO A 74 11.88 -8.14 6.50
C PRO A 74 11.16 -8.74 7.73
N PHE A 75 10.81 -10.03 7.71
CA PHE A 75 10.02 -10.71 8.74
C PHE A 75 10.82 -11.70 9.60
N TYR A 76 12.14 -11.54 9.67
CA TYR A 76 13.03 -12.47 10.37
C TYR A 76 12.58 -12.75 11.81
N GLY A 77 12.19 -14.00 12.09
CA GLY A 77 12.04 -14.54 13.44
C GLY A 77 10.64 -14.56 14.08
N LEU A 78 9.54 -14.26 13.38
CA LEU A 78 8.18 -14.35 13.94
C LEU A 78 7.10 -14.81 12.93
N ASP A 79 7.22 -16.04 12.45
CA ASP A 79 6.05 -16.73 11.91
C ASP A 79 5.09 -17.05 13.06
N SER A 80 3.84 -16.65 12.94
CA SER A 80 2.81 -17.03 13.91
C SER A 80 1.51 -17.39 13.22
N ASP A 81 0.98 -18.56 13.58
CA ASP A 81 -0.36 -19.00 13.16
C ASP A 81 -1.48 -18.25 13.92
N SER A 82 -1.13 -17.35 14.85
CA SER A 82 -2.05 -16.48 15.62
C SER A 82 -2.24 -15.07 15.03
N THR A 83 -1.81 -14.88 13.79
CA THR A 83 -1.99 -13.63 13.03
C THR A 83 -3.44 -13.43 12.60
N ILE A 84 -3.81 -12.18 12.32
CA ILE A 84 -5.06 -11.83 11.64
C ILE A 84 -4.67 -11.29 10.27
N ASP A 85 -4.65 -12.19 9.31
CA ASP A 85 -4.12 -11.94 7.97
C ASP A 85 -5.05 -11.07 7.12
N TYR A 86 -6.37 -11.24 7.30
CA TYR A 86 -7.40 -10.63 6.47
C TYR A 86 -8.37 -9.82 7.32
N ILE A 87 -8.45 -8.52 7.11
CA ILE A 87 -9.44 -7.68 7.81
C ILE A 87 -10.54 -7.22 6.84
N ILE A 88 -11.78 -7.20 7.33
CA ILE A 88 -12.93 -6.61 6.63
C ILE A 88 -13.35 -5.38 7.41
N ILE A 89 -13.16 -4.20 6.84
CA ILE A 89 -13.58 -2.92 7.43
C ILE A 89 -14.94 -2.55 6.84
N THR A 90 -15.96 -2.42 7.67
CA THR A 90 -17.34 -2.15 7.22
C THR A 90 -18.13 -1.39 8.29
N SER A 91 -19.38 -0.99 8.03
CA SER A 91 -20.25 -0.42 9.07
C SER A 91 -20.79 -1.50 10.01
N SER A 92 -21.23 -1.12 11.21
CA SER A 92 -21.92 -2.06 12.11
C SER A 92 -23.18 -2.65 11.46
N THR A 93 -23.87 -1.87 10.60
CA THR A 93 -25.04 -2.31 9.83
C THR A 93 -24.70 -3.41 8.83
N PHE A 94 -23.54 -3.34 8.18
CA PHE A 94 -23.14 -4.31 7.17
C PHE A 94 -22.30 -5.48 7.68
N SER A 95 -21.74 -5.36 8.88
CA SER A 95 -20.96 -6.44 9.53
C SER A 95 -21.61 -7.83 9.44
N PRO A 96 -22.92 -8.02 9.73
CA PRO A 96 -23.54 -9.35 9.63
C PRO A 96 -23.49 -9.99 8.23
N TYR A 97 -23.51 -9.18 7.16
CA TYR A 97 -23.48 -9.68 5.78
C TYR A 97 -22.09 -10.17 5.37
N PHE A 98 -21.04 -9.68 6.04
CA PHE A 98 -19.66 -10.13 5.80
C PHE A 98 -19.26 -11.34 6.64
N GLN A 99 -20.10 -11.78 7.59
CA GLN A 99 -19.78 -12.90 8.48
C GLN A 99 -19.50 -14.19 7.70
N LEU A 100 -20.32 -14.52 6.69
CA LEU A 100 -20.12 -15.70 5.85
C LEU A 100 -18.77 -15.68 5.14
N LEU A 101 -18.34 -14.52 4.64
CA LEU A 101 -17.04 -14.35 3.99
C LEU A 101 -15.90 -14.49 5.01
N CYS A 102 -16.03 -13.88 6.18
CA CYS A 102 -15.06 -13.97 7.27
C CYS A 102 -14.84 -15.42 7.71
N ASP A 103 -15.93 -16.16 7.93
CA ASP A 103 -15.89 -17.56 8.33
C ASP A 103 -15.26 -18.43 7.24
N TRP A 104 -15.62 -18.20 5.98
CA TRP A 104 -15.08 -18.93 4.84
C TRP A 104 -13.57 -18.70 4.64
N LYS A 105 -13.09 -17.48 4.80
CA LYS A 105 -11.64 -17.16 4.75
C LYS A 105 -10.91 -17.91 5.87
N THR A 106 -11.45 -17.85 7.08
CA THR A 106 -10.89 -18.51 8.26
C THR A 106 -10.86 -20.03 8.09
N GLN A 107 -11.93 -20.63 7.57
CA GLN A 107 -12.03 -22.08 7.33
C GLN A 107 -10.96 -22.60 6.35
N LYS A 108 -10.49 -21.77 5.41
CA LYS A 108 -9.42 -22.13 4.46
C LYS A 108 -8.01 -21.83 4.97
N GLY A 109 -7.87 -21.44 6.23
CA GLY A 109 -6.57 -21.13 6.84
C GLY A 109 -6.07 -19.71 6.59
N ILE A 110 -6.97 -18.76 6.27
CA ILE A 110 -6.67 -17.33 6.29
C ILE A 110 -7.46 -16.70 7.43
N ASN A 111 -6.80 -16.48 8.57
CA ASN A 111 -7.45 -15.90 9.75
C ASN A 111 -8.03 -14.53 9.43
N ALA A 112 -9.36 -14.43 9.44
CA ALA A 112 -10.07 -13.21 9.08
C ALA A 112 -10.78 -12.56 10.26
N ARG A 113 -10.95 -11.24 10.22
CA ARG A 113 -11.69 -10.48 11.24
C ARG A 113 -12.47 -9.33 10.64
N ILE A 114 -13.70 -9.16 11.10
CA ILE A 114 -14.51 -7.97 10.78
C ILE A 114 -14.22 -6.89 11.82
N VAL A 115 -14.02 -5.66 11.36
CA VAL A 115 -13.79 -4.46 12.17
C VAL A 115 -14.73 -3.37 11.70
N THR A 116 -15.43 -2.72 12.62
CA THR A 116 -16.42 -1.70 12.24
C THR A 116 -15.81 -0.31 12.17
N THR A 117 -16.29 0.51 11.23
CA THR A 117 -15.92 1.92 11.14
C THR A 117 -16.19 2.67 12.44
N ASP A 118 -17.31 2.37 13.11
CA ASP A 118 -17.66 2.92 14.43
C ASP A 118 -16.55 2.68 15.47
N SER A 119 -16.00 1.45 15.51
CA SER A 119 -14.91 1.10 16.42
C SER A 119 -13.62 1.85 16.07
N ILE A 120 -13.28 1.93 14.78
CA ILE A 120 -12.08 2.64 14.32
C ILE A 120 -12.18 4.13 14.66
N TYR A 121 -13.32 4.77 14.38
CA TYR A 121 -13.49 6.20 14.59
C TYR A 121 -13.46 6.60 16.07
N SER A 122 -13.85 5.69 16.96
CA SER A 122 -13.84 5.89 18.41
C SER A 122 -12.45 5.70 19.04
N TYR A 123 -11.62 4.78 18.54
CA TYR A 123 -10.38 4.39 19.22
C TYR A 123 -9.09 4.81 18.50
N CYS A 124 -9.14 5.01 17.18
CA CYS A 124 -7.96 5.36 16.41
C CYS A 124 -7.80 6.89 16.31
N PRO A 125 -6.60 7.43 16.57
CA PRO A 125 -6.31 8.83 16.33
C PRO A 125 -6.14 9.10 14.82
N GLY A 126 -6.41 10.34 14.43
CA GLY A 126 -6.26 10.84 13.06
C GLY A 126 -7.01 12.16 12.88
N ALA A 127 -6.59 12.99 11.93
CA ALA A 127 -7.21 14.28 11.63
C ALA A 127 -8.63 14.14 11.06
N ASP A 128 -8.88 13.05 10.32
CA ASP A 128 -10.18 12.72 9.73
C ASP A 128 -10.43 11.20 9.72
N ASN A 129 -11.61 10.78 9.23
CA ASN A 129 -12.01 9.38 9.21
C ASN A 129 -11.11 8.50 8.34
N GLN A 130 -10.64 9.03 7.21
CA GLN A 130 -9.70 8.34 6.32
C GLN A 130 -8.36 8.10 7.03
N GLU A 131 -7.80 9.10 7.71
CA GLU A 131 -6.54 8.93 8.44
C GLU A 131 -6.70 7.95 9.60
N LYS A 132 -7.82 8.00 10.32
CA LYS A 132 -8.13 7.01 11.37
C LYS A 132 -8.15 5.58 10.83
N ILE A 133 -8.76 5.34 9.67
CA ILE A 133 -8.76 4.04 9.00
C ILE A 133 -7.34 3.64 8.60
N ARG A 134 -6.56 4.54 7.98
CA ARG A 134 -5.18 4.24 7.59
C ARG A 134 -4.31 3.91 8.81
N ASN A 135 -4.44 4.66 9.90
CA ASN A 135 -3.71 4.42 11.15
C ASN A 135 -4.12 3.08 11.80
N PHE A 136 -5.40 2.73 11.75
CA PHE A 136 -5.84 1.40 12.16
C PHE A 136 -5.16 0.29 11.32
N ILE A 137 -5.11 0.45 10.00
CA ILE A 137 -4.47 -0.53 9.11
C ILE A 137 -2.97 -0.63 9.40
N LYS A 138 -2.28 0.49 9.66
CA LYS A 138 -0.86 0.49 10.11
C LYS A 138 -0.65 -0.36 11.36
N ASP A 139 -1.53 -0.19 12.34
CA ASP A 139 -1.47 -0.92 13.60
C ASP A 139 -1.80 -2.40 13.40
N ALA A 140 -2.80 -2.74 12.59
CA ALA A 140 -3.16 -4.12 12.26
C ALA A 140 -2.05 -4.83 11.48
N HIS A 141 -1.47 -4.17 10.48
CA HIS A 141 -0.32 -4.69 9.72
C HIS A 141 0.88 -4.96 10.65
N THR A 142 1.20 -4.03 11.54
CA THR A 142 2.36 -4.17 12.44
C THR A 142 2.14 -5.22 13.52
N ASN A 143 0.98 -5.20 14.19
CA ASN A 143 0.75 -5.96 15.42
C ASN A 143 0.02 -7.29 15.21
N TRP A 144 -0.84 -7.37 14.18
CA TRP A 144 -1.60 -8.57 13.86
C TRP A 144 -1.04 -9.34 12.67
N GLY A 145 -0.16 -8.73 11.86
CA GLY A 145 0.36 -9.31 10.64
C GLY A 145 -0.61 -9.24 9.45
N THR A 146 -1.56 -8.31 9.51
CA THR A 146 -2.55 -8.12 8.45
C THR A 146 -1.86 -7.82 7.13
N THR A 147 -2.22 -8.59 6.11
CA THR A 147 -1.67 -8.50 4.75
C THR A 147 -2.74 -8.12 3.73
N TRP A 148 -4.00 -8.45 4.03
CA TRP A 148 -5.15 -8.17 3.16
C TRP A 148 -6.22 -7.38 3.90
N VAL A 149 -6.76 -6.39 3.21
CA VAL A 149 -7.83 -5.50 3.70
C VAL A 149 -8.95 -5.48 2.68
N LEU A 150 -10.17 -5.74 3.13
CA LEU A 150 -11.40 -5.54 2.36
C LEU A 150 -12.17 -4.35 2.94
N LEU A 151 -12.44 -3.35 2.11
CA LEU A 151 -13.36 -2.26 2.42
C LEU A 151 -14.76 -2.71 2.01
N GLY A 152 -15.61 -3.02 2.98
CA GLY A 152 -16.96 -3.54 2.78
C GLY A 152 -18.00 -2.42 2.81
N GLY A 153 -18.28 -1.85 1.64
CA GLY A 153 -19.19 -0.73 1.42
C GLY A 153 -18.61 0.32 0.48
N ASP A 154 -19.49 1.20 -0.01
CA ASP A 154 -19.13 2.33 -0.86
C ASP A 154 -18.48 3.47 -0.02
N THR A 155 -18.19 4.58 -0.69
CA THR A 155 -17.47 5.75 -0.17
C THR A 155 -18.24 6.54 0.90
N ASP A 156 -19.55 6.34 1.02
CA ASP A 156 -20.38 6.87 2.09
C ASP A 156 -20.13 6.16 3.43
N ILE A 157 -19.69 4.90 3.39
CA ILE A 157 -19.39 4.09 4.58
C ILE A 157 -17.89 4.07 4.86
N ILE A 158 -17.08 3.79 3.85
CA ILE A 158 -15.63 3.82 3.94
C ILE A 158 -15.12 4.88 2.96
N PRO A 159 -14.86 6.11 3.42
CA PRO A 159 -14.48 7.20 2.53
C PRO A 159 -13.18 6.86 1.80
N SER A 160 -13.11 7.17 0.51
CA SER A 160 -11.84 7.21 -0.23
C SER A 160 -11.02 8.45 0.17
N ARG A 161 -9.72 8.44 -0.10
CA ARG A 161 -8.89 9.66 -0.05
C ARG A 161 -8.84 10.30 -1.44
N VAL A 162 -9.07 11.61 -1.52
CA VAL A 162 -8.75 12.38 -2.74
C VAL A 162 -7.25 12.67 -2.72
N ALA A 163 -6.55 12.23 -3.75
CA ALA A 163 -5.10 12.35 -3.87
C ALA A 163 -4.71 12.98 -5.20
N TYR A 164 -3.53 13.60 -5.25
CA TYR A 164 -2.96 14.14 -6.47
C TYR A 164 -2.67 13.00 -7.47
N ALA A 165 -3.15 13.16 -8.70
CA ALA A 165 -2.97 12.25 -9.83
C ALA A 165 -1.76 12.67 -10.65
N MET A 166 -1.90 13.80 -11.33
CA MET A 166 -0.91 14.43 -12.19
C MET A 166 -1.45 15.79 -12.64
N ALA A 167 -0.55 16.72 -12.96
CA ALA A 167 -0.90 17.91 -13.72
C ALA A 167 -1.41 17.50 -15.11
N CYS A 168 -2.71 17.62 -15.35
CA CYS A 168 -3.34 17.26 -16.62
C CYS A 168 -3.40 18.45 -17.61
N GLU A 169 -3.10 19.66 -17.14
CA GLU A 169 -3.10 20.90 -17.91
C GLU A 169 -4.47 21.28 -18.53
N ALA A 170 -5.56 20.65 -18.08
CA ALA A 170 -6.90 20.89 -18.61
C ALA A 170 -7.46 22.27 -18.18
N ASN A 171 -7.17 22.72 -16.95
CA ASN A 171 -7.63 24.01 -16.41
C ASN A 171 -9.16 24.22 -16.49
N MET A 172 -9.92 23.14 -16.34
CA MET A 172 -11.38 23.11 -16.42
C MET A 172 -12.06 23.09 -15.05
N SER A 173 -11.44 22.45 -14.05
CA SER A 173 -11.94 22.35 -12.67
C SER A 173 -10.79 22.42 -11.66
N TYR A 174 -11.13 22.67 -10.39
CA TYR A 174 -10.15 22.73 -9.30
C TYR A 174 -9.62 21.35 -8.87
N ASP A 175 -10.30 20.28 -9.28
CA ASP A 175 -9.99 18.88 -8.96
C ASP A 175 -9.49 18.09 -10.18
N ASP A 176 -9.18 18.77 -11.29
CA ASP A 176 -8.69 18.19 -12.54
C ASP A 176 -7.45 17.30 -12.36
N ASP A 177 -6.60 17.66 -11.39
CA ASP A 177 -5.36 16.96 -11.08
C ASP A 177 -5.53 15.94 -9.93
N SER A 178 -6.76 15.61 -9.53
CA SER A 178 -7.05 14.77 -8.37
C SER A 178 -7.83 13.49 -8.71
N LEU A 179 -7.62 12.42 -7.94
CA LEU A 179 -8.39 11.18 -8.04
C LEU A 179 -8.80 10.62 -6.67
N HIS A 180 -9.88 9.84 -6.63
CA HIS A 180 -10.25 9.04 -5.46
C HIS A 180 -9.40 7.77 -5.41
N ALA A 181 -8.64 7.58 -4.33
CA ALA A 181 -7.65 6.52 -4.21
C ALA A 181 -7.81 5.70 -2.92
N ASP A 182 -8.11 4.41 -3.07
CA ASP A 182 -7.95 3.42 -2.00
C ASP A 182 -6.48 3.00 -1.82
N LEU A 183 -5.58 3.40 -2.75
CA LEU A 183 -4.13 3.26 -2.60
C LEU A 183 -3.63 3.90 -1.29
N TYR A 184 -4.29 4.96 -0.83
CA TYR A 184 -4.02 5.60 0.47
C TYR A 184 -4.09 4.63 1.65
N TYR A 185 -4.96 3.62 1.59
CA TYR A 185 -5.09 2.59 2.62
C TYR A 185 -4.11 1.42 2.45
N SER A 186 -3.45 1.36 1.31
CA SER A 186 -2.57 0.27 0.89
C SER A 186 -1.10 0.64 1.11
N ASP A 187 -0.72 1.86 0.75
CA ASP A 187 0.58 2.47 1.06
C ASP A 187 0.52 3.02 2.50
N LEU A 188 1.27 2.40 3.40
CA LEU A 188 1.27 2.71 4.83
C LEU A 188 2.52 3.51 5.25
N ASP A 189 3.45 3.70 4.33
CA ASP A 189 4.68 4.43 4.55
C ASP A 189 4.45 5.94 4.55
N GLY A 190 5.31 6.64 5.29
CA GLY A 190 5.31 8.09 5.36
C GLY A 190 4.00 8.75 5.78
N ASP A 191 3.97 10.05 5.52
CA ASP A 191 2.81 10.90 5.63
C ASP A 191 2.41 11.32 4.21
N TRP A 192 1.15 11.09 3.86
CA TRP A 192 0.60 11.49 2.55
C TRP A 192 0.21 12.97 2.52
N ASN A 193 0.52 13.73 3.57
CA ASN A 193 0.44 15.19 3.63
C ASN A 193 1.64 15.72 4.43
N TYR A 194 2.84 15.29 4.04
CA TYR A 194 4.09 15.58 4.74
C TYR A 194 4.41 17.09 4.77
N ASN A 195 4.06 17.82 3.70
CA ASN A 195 4.21 19.28 3.63
C ASN A 195 3.12 20.04 4.41
N GLY A 196 2.07 19.34 4.89
CA GLY A 196 0.94 19.91 5.62
C GLY A 196 -0.02 20.73 4.74
N THR A 197 0.13 20.67 3.42
CA THR A 197 -0.72 21.36 2.45
C THR A 197 -1.30 20.35 1.48
N GLY A 198 -2.63 20.35 1.33
CA GLY A 198 -3.27 19.51 0.31
C GLY A 198 -2.95 19.96 -1.13
N PRO A 199 -3.21 19.12 -2.14
CA PRO A 199 -3.81 17.77 -2.05
C PRO A 199 -2.90 16.72 -1.39
N TYR A 200 -3.46 15.57 -0.99
CA TYR A 200 -2.66 14.49 -0.41
C TYR A 200 -1.92 13.72 -1.50
N GLY A 201 -0.73 13.19 -1.19
CA GLY A 201 0.01 12.29 -2.08
C GLY A 201 0.74 13.03 -3.20
N GLU A 202 1.15 14.27 -2.95
CA GLU A 202 1.93 15.04 -3.90
C GLU A 202 3.37 14.53 -4.01
N ILE A 203 4.07 14.96 -5.06
CA ILE A 203 5.51 14.72 -5.21
C ILE A 203 6.27 15.25 -3.98
N ALA A 204 5.82 16.38 -3.41
CA ALA A 204 6.37 16.96 -2.19
C ALA A 204 6.23 16.06 -0.95
N ASP A 205 5.24 15.16 -0.95
CA ASP A 205 5.00 14.23 0.16
C ASP A 205 5.92 13.01 0.13
N SER A 206 6.69 12.82 -0.95
CA SER A 206 7.63 11.72 -1.11
C SER A 206 6.98 10.33 -0.95
N VAL A 207 5.71 10.22 -1.35
CA VAL A 207 4.96 8.95 -1.38
C VAL A 207 5.57 8.03 -2.43
N ASP A 208 5.80 6.77 -2.09
CA ASP A 208 6.45 5.83 -3.00
C ASP A 208 5.46 4.94 -3.78
N LEU A 209 4.18 4.96 -3.40
CA LEU A 209 3.06 4.30 -4.07
C LEU A 209 3.15 2.77 -4.07
N TYR A 210 4.06 2.19 -3.28
CA TYR A 210 4.11 0.74 -3.10
C TYR A 210 3.15 0.31 -1.99
N PRO A 211 2.38 -0.77 -2.20
CA PRO A 211 1.47 -1.26 -1.18
C PRO A 211 2.24 -2.00 -0.07
N ASP A 212 1.95 -1.67 1.19
CA ASP A 212 2.33 -2.46 2.35
C ASP A 212 1.29 -3.56 2.67
N VAL A 213 0.04 -3.32 2.31
CA VAL A 213 -1.06 -4.30 2.41
C VAL A 213 -1.89 -4.29 1.14
N PHE A 214 -2.50 -5.41 0.79
CA PHE A 214 -3.38 -5.49 -0.38
C PHE A 214 -4.80 -5.05 0.00
N VAL A 215 -5.26 -3.97 -0.62
CA VAL A 215 -6.60 -3.43 -0.42
C VAL A 215 -7.51 -3.83 -1.58
N GLY A 216 -8.73 -4.27 -1.27
CA GLY A 216 -9.83 -4.38 -2.21
C GLY A 216 -11.09 -3.74 -1.64
N ARG A 217 -12.05 -3.38 -2.50
CA ARG A 217 -13.35 -2.85 -2.09
C ARG A 217 -14.48 -3.74 -2.61
N ALA A 218 -15.44 -4.00 -1.74
CA ALA A 218 -16.74 -4.57 -2.09
C ALA A 218 -17.78 -3.46 -1.88
N PRO A 219 -18.02 -2.62 -2.91
CA PRO A 219 -18.91 -1.47 -2.80
C PRO A 219 -20.37 -1.89 -2.63
#